data_AF-A0A2C6CEU6-F1
#
_entry.id   AF-A0A2C6CEU6-F1
#
_cell.length_a   1.000
_cell.length_b   1.000
_cell.length_c   1.000
_cell.angle_alpha   90.00
_cell.angle_beta   90.00
_cell.angle_gamma   90.00
#
_symmetry.space_group_name_H-M   'P 1'
#
loop_
_entity.id
_entity.type
_entity.pdbx_description
1 polymer ?
#
loop_
_entity_poly.entity_id
_entity_poly.type
_entity_poly.pdbx_seq_one_letter_code
_entity_poly.pdbx_strand_id
1 'polypeptide(L)'
;MDMIKLISVNNDELKNEALNVYLENNYYFSKISDNPPGISNVEEDIEVIPNGVQKNQKNYRLISFNDEILGVVDYLTDYTEKEI
;
A
#
# COMPACT_ATOMS: atom_id res chain seq x y z
N MET A 1 -16.48 -18.46 -5.81
CA MET A 1 -16.34 -17.60 -6.99
C MET A 1 -15.13 -16.76 -6.71
N ASP A 2 -14.14 -16.77 -7.59
CA ASP A 2 -12.87 -16.07 -7.36
C ASP A 2 -13.11 -14.57 -7.26
N MET A 3 -12.77 -13.97 -6.10
CA MET A 3 -13.13 -12.59 -5.78
C MET A 3 -11.93 -11.82 -5.27
N ILE A 4 -11.59 -10.75 -5.98
CA ILE A 4 -10.66 -9.73 -5.52
C ILE A 4 -11.41 -8.73 -4.64
N LYS A 5 -10.85 -8.40 -3.47
CA LYS A 5 -11.36 -7.37 -2.56
C LYS A 5 -10.23 -6.39 -2.23
N LEU A 6 -10.58 -5.11 -2.06
CA LEU A 6 -9.68 -4.10 -1.53
C LEU A 6 -10.08 -3.78 -0.08
N ILE A 7 -9.15 -3.96 0.85
CA ILE A 7 -9.39 -3.80 2.29
C ILE A 7 -8.67 -2.53 2.77
N SER A 8 -9.41 -1.65 3.45
CA SER A 8 -8.84 -0.46 4.08
C SER A 8 -7.96 -0.82 5.26
N VAL A 9 -6.69 -0.41 5.22
CA VAL A 9 -5.74 -0.60 6.31
C VAL A 9 -5.98 0.49 7.36
N ASN A 10 -6.68 0.17 8.44
CA ASN A 10 -7.15 1.13 9.44
C ASN A 10 -6.87 0.73 10.90
N ASN A 11 -6.14 -0.38 11.11
CA ASN A 11 -5.76 -0.88 12.41
C ASN A 11 -4.38 -1.56 12.32
N ASP A 12 -3.78 -1.85 13.47
CA ASP A 12 -2.42 -2.37 13.54
C ASP A 12 -2.29 -3.80 12.98
N GLU A 13 -3.34 -4.62 13.07
CA GLU A 13 -3.35 -5.97 12.47
C GLU A 13 -3.20 -5.88 10.94
N LEU A 14 -3.99 -5.02 10.30
CA LEU A 14 -3.92 -4.82 8.85
C LEU A 14 -2.62 -4.12 8.42
N LYS A 15 -2.05 -3.25 9.25
CA LYS A 15 -0.71 -2.67 8.98
C LYS A 15 0.37 -3.75 9.03
N ASN A 16 0.28 -4.70 9.96
CA ASN A 16 1.19 -5.82 10.02
C ASN A 16 1.04 -6.76 8.81
N GLU A 17 -0.18 -6.99 8.32
CA GLU A 17 -0.37 -7.73 7.07
C GLU A 17 0.26 -7.03 5.87
N ALA A 18 0.15 -5.71 5.78
CA ALA A 18 0.85 -4.94 4.75
C ALA A 18 2.38 -5.02 4.88
N LEU A 19 2.91 -4.97 6.11
CA LEU A 19 4.33 -5.17 6.36
C LEU A 19 4.81 -6.57 5.96
N ASN A 20 4.00 -7.61 6.23
CA ASN A 20 4.31 -8.98 5.81
C ASN A 20 4.44 -9.06 4.27
N VAL A 21 3.51 -8.43 3.54
CA VAL A 21 3.62 -8.31 2.08
C VAL A 21 4.95 -7.67 1.69
N TYR A 22 5.40 -6.63 2.39
CA TYR A 22 6.65 -5.93 2.05
C TYR A 22 7.87 -6.85 2.28
N LEU A 23 7.90 -7.55 3.42
CA LEU A 23 8.98 -8.44 3.80
C LEU A 23 9.10 -9.67 2.88
N GLU A 24 7.97 -10.24 2.46
CA GLU A 24 7.93 -11.37 1.51
C GLU A 24 8.32 -10.94 0.08
N ASN A 25 8.19 -9.65 -0.26
CA ASN A 25 8.61 -9.08 -1.54
C ASN A 25 10.07 -8.59 -1.53
N ASN A 26 10.97 -9.39 -0.95
CA ASN A 26 12.40 -9.04 -0.80
C ASN A 26 13.07 -8.62 -2.12
N TYR A 27 12.74 -9.27 -3.25
CA TYR A 27 13.31 -8.88 -4.54
C TYR A 27 13.01 -7.41 -4.89
N TYR A 28 11.77 -6.95 -4.70
CA TYR A 28 11.40 -5.56 -4.98
C TYR A 28 12.12 -4.58 -4.03
N PHE A 29 12.05 -4.83 -2.72
CA PHE A 29 12.64 -3.92 -1.73
C PHE A 29 14.16 -3.85 -1.82
N SER A 30 14.84 -4.95 -2.15
CA SER A 30 16.29 -4.96 -2.41
C SER A 30 16.72 -4.11 -3.61
N LYS A 31 15.80 -3.68 -4.48
CA LYS A 31 16.09 -2.80 -5.63
C LYS A 31 15.84 -1.33 -5.35
N ILE A 32 15.01 -1.00 -4.37
CA ILE A 32 14.57 0.38 -4.12
C ILE A 32 15.05 0.94 -2.78
N SER A 33 15.59 0.09 -1.90
CA SER A 33 16.05 0.48 -0.57
C SER A 33 17.23 -0.39 -0.13
N ASP A 34 18.19 0.22 0.57
CA ASP A 34 19.30 -0.49 1.22
C ASP A 34 18.89 -1.12 2.57
N ASN A 35 17.73 -0.74 3.11
CA ASN A 35 17.21 -1.21 4.40
C ASN A 35 15.94 -2.05 4.22
N PRO A 36 15.75 -3.12 5.02
CA PRO A 36 14.49 -3.84 5.06
C PRO A 36 13.32 -2.91 5.43
N PRO A 37 12.13 -3.12 4.84
CA PRO A 37 10.95 -2.35 5.19
C PRO A 37 10.55 -2.61 6.65
N GLY A 38 10.08 -1.56 7.31
CA GLY A 38 9.52 -1.61 8.66
C GLY A 38 8.10 -1.04 8.72
N ILE A 39 7.47 -1.15 9.89
CA ILE A 39 6.11 -0.65 10.11
C ILE A 39 5.98 0.84 9.78
N SER A 40 7.03 1.62 10.04
CA SER A 40 7.07 3.05 9.72
C SER A 40 6.95 3.33 8.22
N ASN A 41 7.43 2.43 7.36
CA ASN A 41 7.27 2.60 5.91
C ASN A 41 5.81 2.40 5.49
N VAL A 42 5.11 1.43 6.09
CA VAL A 42 3.67 1.24 5.87
C VAL A 42 2.88 2.46 6.35
N GLU A 43 3.22 2.99 7.53
CA GLU A 43 2.58 4.20 8.06
C GLU A 43 2.84 5.42 7.19
N GLU A 44 4.07 5.59 6.71
CA GLU A 44 4.44 6.65 5.78
C GLU A 44 3.65 6.54 4.47
N ASP A 45 3.56 5.35 3.86
CA ASP A 45 2.79 5.14 2.63
C ASP A 45 1.28 5.42 2.82
N ILE A 46 0.74 5.15 4.00
CA ILE A 46 -0.66 5.46 4.35
C ILE A 46 -0.87 6.97 4.53
N GLU A 47 0.04 7.65 5.23
CA GLU A 47 -0.17 9.01 5.72
C GLU A 47 0.37 10.10 4.80
N VAL A 48 1.43 9.84 4.04
CA VAL A 48 2.06 10.84 3.18
C VAL A 48 1.18 11.10 1.95
N ILE A 49 0.65 12.31 1.92
CA ILE A 49 -0.14 12.83 0.81
C ILE A 49 0.79 13.69 -0.06
N PRO A 50 0.94 13.37 -1.36
CA PRO A 50 1.76 14.17 -2.26
C PRO A 50 1.27 15.62 -2.37
N ASN A 51 2.18 16.54 -2.69
CA ASN A 51 1.83 17.95 -2.86
C ASN A 51 0.77 18.14 -3.96
N GLY A 52 -0.28 18.89 -3.64
CA GLY A 52 -1.39 19.14 -4.57
C GLY A 52 -2.47 18.06 -4.60
N VAL A 53 -2.37 17.04 -3.74
CA VAL A 53 -3.37 15.97 -3.58
C VAL A 53 -4.20 16.22 -2.33
N GLN A 54 -5.51 15.98 -2.40
CA GLN A 54 -6.39 16.03 -1.24
C GLN A 54 -6.40 14.69 -0.50
N LYS A 55 -6.59 14.71 0.83
CA LYS A 55 -6.56 13.50 1.68
C LYS A 55 -7.53 12.41 1.22
N ASN A 56 -8.71 12.78 0.72
CA ASN A 56 -9.72 11.84 0.23
C ASN A 56 -9.34 11.17 -1.11
N GLN A 57 -8.33 11.66 -1.81
CA GLN A 57 -7.84 11.07 -3.05
C GLN A 57 -6.83 9.94 -2.80
N LYS A 58 -6.14 9.95 -1.64
CA LYS A 58 -5.14 8.93 -1.29
C LYS A 58 -5.81 7.65 -0.82
N ASN A 59 -5.43 6.54 -1.43
CA ASN A 59 -5.98 5.22 -1.13
C ASN A 59 -4.87 4.18 -1.00
N TYR A 60 -4.60 3.79 0.24
CA TYR A 60 -3.76 2.65 0.57
C TYR A 60 -4.63 1.46 0.99
N ARG A 61 -4.50 0.31 0.32
CA ARG A 61 -5.37 -0.87 0.51
C ARG A 61 -4.57 -2.17 0.42
N LEU A 62 -5.01 -3.18 1.18
CA LEU A 62 -4.62 -4.56 0.94
C LEU A 62 -5.46 -5.13 -0.20
N ILE A 63 -4.82 -5.92 -1.06
CA ILE A 63 -5.46 -6.72 -2.10
C ILE A 63 -5.68 -8.12 -1.54
N SER A 64 -6.92 -8.57 -1.48
CA SER A 64 -7.27 -9.94 -1.09
C SER A 64 -7.87 -10.71 -2.26
N PHE A 65 -7.55 -12.00 -2.37
CA PHE A 65 -8.17 -12.95 -3.30
C PHE A 65 -8.60 -14.19 -2.53
N ASN A 66 -9.90 -14.51 -2.57
CA ASN A 66 -10.46 -15.65 -1.82
C ASN A 66 -10.07 -15.65 -0.33
N ASP A 67 -10.09 -14.47 0.28
CA ASP A 67 -9.77 -14.20 1.69
C ASP A 67 -8.29 -14.37 2.07
N GLU A 68 -7.40 -14.65 1.10
CA GLU A 68 -5.95 -14.56 1.26
C GLU A 68 -5.45 -13.16 0.87
N ILE A 69 -4.42 -12.65 1.55
CA ILE A 69 -3.76 -11.38 1.19
C ILE A 69 -2.75 -11.65 0.09
N LEU A 70 -2.89 -10.96 -1.04
CA LEU A 70 -1.97 -11.08 -2.18
C LEU A 70 -0.94 -9.96 -2.24
N GLY A 71 -1.27 -8.79 -1.71
CA GLY A 71 -0.42 -7.62 -1.86
C GLY A 71 -1.04 -6.34 -1.33
N VAL A 72 -0.41 -5.22 -1.68
CA VAL A 72 -0.90 -3.87 -1.40
C VAL A 72 -1.13 -3.11 -2.70
N VAL A 73 -1.99 -2.10 -2.66
CA VAL A 73 -2.09 -1.07 -3.68
C VAL A 73 -2.15 0.29 -3.01
N ASP A 74 -1.34 1.20 -3.52
CA ASP A 74 -1.31 2.60 -3.12
C ASP A 74 -1.55 3.47 -4.35
N TYR A 75 -2.66 4.21 -4.37
CA TYR A 75 -3.08 4.96 -5.54
C TYR A 75 -3.81 6.25 -5.17
N LEU A 76 -3.86 7.16 -6.13
CA LEU A 76 -4.61 8.40 -6.05
C LEU A 76 -5.83 8.35 -6.98
N THR A 77 -7.02 8.70 -6.47
CA THR A 77 -8.21 8.88 -7.31
C THR A 77 -8.29 10.31 -7.81
N ASP A 78 -8.75 10.50 -9.05
CA ASP A 78 -8.96 11.81 -9.66
C ASP A 78 -7.70 12.69 -9.68
N TYR A 79 -6.52 12.07 -9.63
CA TYR A 79 -5.25 12.75 -9.80
C TYR A 79 -4.92 12.83 -11.29
N THR A 80 -5.15 13.99 -11.88
CA THR A 80 -4.79 14.24 -13.27
C THR A 80 -3.26 14.18 -13.38
N GLU A 81 -2.73 13.17 -14.07
CA GLU A 81 -1.33 13.19 -14.48
C GLU A 81 -1.08 14.51 -15.20
N LYS A 82 -0.09 15.29 -14.76
CA LYS A 82 0.37 16.42 -15.55
C LYS A 82 0.84 15.87 -16.88
N GLU A 83 0.40 16.44 -17.99
CA GLU A 83 1.07 16.20 -19.27
C GLU A 83 2.55 16.56 -19.06
N ILE A 84 3.41 15.55 -19.18
CA ILE A 84 4.87 15.65 -19.04
C ILE A 84 5.44 16.25 -20.32
#